data_AF-A0A1Y2EEJ7-F1
#
_entry.id   AF-A0A1Y2EEJ7-F1
#
_cell.length_a   1.000
_cell.length_b   1.000
_cell.length_c   1.000
_cell.angle_alpha   90.00
_cell.angle_beta   90.00
_cell.angle_gamma   90.00
#
_symmetry.space_group_name_H-M   'P 1'
#
loop_
_entity.id
_entity.type
_entity.pdbx_description
1 polymer ?
#
loop_
_entity_poly.entity_id
_entity_poly.type
_entity_poly.pdbx_seq_one_letter_code
_entity_poly.pdbx_strand_id
1 'polypeptide(L)'
;MELVSKVEKLSEKKGCKMGQIAVGWVLAVAKRPGVPTIVPIPRSTNPNRIRENATILYLTNEELADIDRILEGFIPSGDRYPKVTTQDWEQLSIELQVIHVRIRVQASEVTVSEKITGKLVFFA
;
A
#
# COMPACT_ATOMS: atom_id res chain seq x y z
N MET A 1 -2.84 -24.63 9.75
CA MET A 1 -2.61 -23.52 8.79
C MET A 1 -3.34 -23.83 7.47
N GLU A 2 -4.67 -23.78 7.46
CA GLU A 2 -5.46 -24.24 6.31
C GLU A 2 -5.31 -23.34 5.06
N LEU A 3 -5.30 -22.02 5.23
CA LEU A 3 -5.13 -21.06 4.13
C LEU A 3 -3.80 -21.27 3.41
N VAL A 4 -2.72 -21.45 4.16
CA VAL A 4 -1.37 -21.67 3.60
C VAL A 4 -1.35 -22.94 2.74
N SER A 5 -1.95 -24.04 3.23
CA SER A 5 -2.01 -25.29 2.47
C SER A 5 -2.84 -25.18 1.17
N LYS A 6 -3.87 -24.32 1.13
CA LYS A 6 -4.63 -24.06 -0.10
C LYS A 6 -3.80 -23.29 -1.12
N VAL A 7 -3.02 -22.30 -0.67
CA VAL A 7 -2.10 -21.53 -1.53
C VAL A 7 -0.94 -22.41 -2.03
N GLU A 8 -0.44 -23.32 -1.19
CA GLU A 8 0.58 -24.28 -1.56
C GLU A 8 0.13 -25.17 -2.74
N LYS A 9 -1.07 -25.77 -2.64
CA LYS A 9 -1.66 -26.55 -3.73
C LYS A 9 -1.82 -25.75 -5.03
N LEU A 10 -2.19 -24.47 -4.95
CA LEU A 10 -2.28 -23.61 -6.12
C LEU A 10 -0.90 -23.40 -6.76
N SER A 11 0.13 -23.18 -5.92
CA SER A 11 1.51 -23.00 -6.40
C SER A 11 2.07 -24.27 -7.04
N GLU A 12 1.78 -25.45 -6.48
CA GLU A 12 2.14 -26.76 -7.04
C GLU A 12 1.46 -27.00 -8.38
N LYS A 13 0.14 -26.78 -8.47
CA LYS A 13 -0.64 -26.92 -9.70
C LYS A 13 -0.10 -26.05 -10.84
N LYS A 14 0.33 -24.82 -10.51
CA LYS A 14 0.89 -23.87 -11.48
C LYS A 14 2.39 -24.10 -11.76
N GLY A 15 3.08 -24.88 -10.93
CA GLY A 15 4.52 -25.11 -11.04
C GLY A 15 5.37 -23.90 -10.63
N CYS A 16 4.91 -23.11 -9.65
CA CYS A 16 5.59 -21.90 -9.18
C CYS A 16 5.79 -21.91 -7.66
N LYS A 17 6.47 -20.90 -7.13
CA LYS A 17 6.65 -20.75 -5.67
C LYS A 17 5.52 -19.92 -5.07
N MET A 18 5.13 -20.23 -3.83
CA MET A 18 4.06 -19.52 -3.11
C MET A 18 4.28 -18.00 -3.03
N GLY A 19 5.53 -17.55 -2.88
CA GLY A 19 5.86 -16.12 -2.88
C GLY A 19 5.46 -15.43 -4.19
N GLN A 20 5.59 -16.15 -5.31
CA GLN A 20 5.22 -15.65 -6.64
C GLN A 20 3.71 -15.58 -6.83
N ILE A 21 2.94 -16.53 -6.27
CA ILE A 21 1.47 -16.44 -6.22
C ILE A 21 1.05 -15.17 -5.47
N ALA A 22 1.66 -14.87 -4.33
CA ALA A 22 1.34 -13.69 -3.54
C ALA A 22 1.63 -12.39 -4.30
N VAL A 23 2.82 -12.26 -4.91
CA VAL A 23 3.19 -11.08 -5.71
C VAL A 23 2.30 -10.95 -6.95
N GLY A 24 2.05 -12.06 -7.66
CA GLY A 24 1.18 -12.09 -8.83
C GLY A 24 -0.27 -11.69 -8.52
N TRP A 25 -0.79 -12.09 -7.35
CA TRP A 25 -2.11 -11.68 -6.89
C TRP A 25 -2.17 -10.18 -6.61
N VAL A 26 -1.17 -9.59 -5.94
CA VAL A 26 -1.11 -8.14 -5.71
C VAL A 26 -1.10 -7.37 -7.03
N LEU A 27 -0.32 -7.82 -8.01
CA LEU A 27 -0.29 -7.22 -9.34
C LEU A 27 -1.62 -7.37 -10.09
N ALA A 28 -2.34 -8.47 -9.90
CA ALA A 28 -3.67 -8.65 -10.48
C ALA A 28 -4.71 -7.73 -9.82
N VAL A 29 -4.66 -7.57 -8.50
CA VAL A 29 -5.53 -6.63 -7.76
C VAL A 29 -5.30 -5.19 -8.22
N ALA A 30 -4.03 -4.81 -8.46
CA ALA A 30 -3.68 -3.48 -8.98
C ALA A 30 -4.34 -3.13 -10.33
N LYS A 31 -4.76 -4.14 -11.09
CA LYS A 31 -5.44 -3.97 -12.40
C LYS A 31 -6.96 -3.88 -12.27
N ARG A 32 -7.53 -4.10 -11.09
CA ARG A 32 -8.99 -4.05 -10.89
C ARG A 32 -9.48 -2.59 -10.98
N PRO A 33 -10.71 -2.35 -11.49
CA PRO A 33 -11.26 -1.00 -11.59
C PRO A 33 -11.33 -0.31 -10.22
N GLY A 34 -10.94 0.97 -10.16
CA GLY A 34 -11.00 1.77 -8.93
C GLY A 34 -9.89 1.50 -7.93
N VAL A 35 -8.94 0.60 -8.24
CA VAL A 35 -7.76 0.35 -7.41
C VAL A 35 -6.60 1.21 -7.92
N PRO A 36 -5.87 1.94 -7.06
CA PRO A 36 -4.67 2.67 -7.48
C PRO A 36 -3.57 1.70 -7.91
N THR A 37 -2.58 2.20 -8.65
CA THR A 37 -1.39 1.40 -8.98
C THR A 37 -0.73 0.87 -7.71
N ILE A 38 -0.60 -0.45 -7.60
CA ILE A 38 0.09 -1.11 -6.49
C ILE A 38 1.44 -1.61 -7.01
N VAL A 39 2.51 -1.19 -6.34
CA VAL A 39 3.87 -1.69 -6.58
C VAL A 39 4.27 -2.59 -5.41
N PRO A 40 4.33 -3.93 -5.59
CA PRO A 40 4.75 -4.83 -4.52
C PRO A 40 6.23 -4.63 -4.18
N ILE A 41 6.56 -4.48 -2.89
CA ILE A 41 7.93 -4.31 -2.39
C ILE A 41 8.30 -5.47 -1.45
N PRO A 42 8.42 -6.70 -1.98
CA PRO A 42 8.71 -7.87 -1.14
C PRO A 42 10.17 -7.80 -0.65
N ARG A 43 10.35 -7.69 0.67
CA ARG A 43 11.68 -7.71 1.30
C ARG A 43 12.17 -9.13 1.49
N SER A 44 13.46 -9.37 1.22
CA SER A 44 14.17 -10.57 1.66
C SER A 44 15.66 -10.28 1.84
N THR A 45 16.31 -11.01 2.75
CA THR A 45 17.77 -11.03 2.88
C THR A 45 18.42 -12.18 2.10
N ASN A 46 17.63 -13.13 1.59
CA ASN A 46 18.12 -14.28 0.85
C ASN A 46 18.13 -13.99 -0.67
N PRO A 47 19.30 -14.04 -1.35
CA PRO A 47 19.40 -13.74 -2.78
C PRO A 47 18.50 -14.60 -3.67
N ASN A 48 18.26 -15.86 -3.33
CA ASN A 48 17.40 -16.74 -4.12
C ASN A 48 15.93 -16.31 -4.00
N ARG A 49 15.49 -15.90 -2.81
CA ARG A 49 14.14 -15.36 -2.59
C ARG A 49 13.95 -14.00 -3.26
N ILE A 50 15.01 -13.19 -3.35
CA ILE A 50 14.98 -11.93 -4.11
C ILE A 50 14.72 -12.23 -5.59
N ARG A 51 15.45 -13.18 -6.18
CA ARG A 51 15.25 -13.58 -7.59
C ARG A 51 13.86 -14.18 -7.83
N GLU A 52 13.41 -15.05 -6.92
CA GLU A 52 12.06 -15.61 -6.94
C GLU A 52 10.98 -14.52 -6.95
N ASN A 53 11.05 -13.56 -6.01
CA ASN A 53 10.10 -12.46 -5.87
C ASN A 53 10.14 -11.45 -7.02
N ALA A 54 11.31 -11.28 -7.65
CA ALA A 54 11.49 -10.39 -8.81
C ALA A 54 10.94 -10.99 -10.11
N THR A 55 10.59 -12.28 -10.12
CA THR A 55 10.03 -12.93 -11.30
C THR A 55 8.53 -12.65 -11.36
N ILE A 56 8.09 -12.01 -12.44
CA ILE A 56 6.67 -11.69 -12.65
C ILE A 56 5.93 -12.97 -13.02
N LEU A 57 4.92 -13.30 -12.21
CA LEU A 57 3.99 -14.39 -12.46
C LEU A 57 2.60 -13.81 -12.72
N TYR A 58 2.05 -14.08 -13.90
CA TYR A 58 0.67 -13.70 -14.21
C TYR A 58 -0.29 -14.82 -13.80
N LEU A 59 -1.33 -14.44 -13.07
CA LEU A 59 -2.44 -15.32 -12.72
C LEU A 59 -3.54 -15.21 -13.77
N THR A 60 -4.12 -16.34 -14.16
CA THR A 60 -5.29 -16.38 -15.05
C THR A 60 -6.54 -15.96 -14.29
N ASN A 61 -7.61 -15.61 -15.01
CA ASN A 61 -8.90 -15.27 -14.40
C ASN A 61 -9.46 -16.44 -13.56
N GLU A 62 -9.24 -17.68 -14.00
CA GLU A 62 -9.66 -18.89 -13.28
C GLU A 62 -8.90 -19.05 -11.96
N GLU A 63 -7.58 -18.84 -11.97
CA GLU A 63 -6.75 -18.90 -10.76
C GLU A 63 -7.10 -17.77 -9.78
N LEU A 64 -7.41 -16.58 -10.29
CA LEU A 64 -7.89 -15.48 -9.45
C LEU A 64 -9.24 -15.82 -8.82
N ALA A 65 -10.16 -16.43 -9.56
CA ALA A 65 -11.43 -16.89 -9.02
C ALA A 65 -11.26 -18.03 -7.99
N ASP A 66 -10.28 -18.91 -8.18
CA ASP A 66 -9.89 -19.91 -7.17
C ASP A 66 -9.41 -19.23 -5.88
N ILE A 67 -8.57 -18.19 -5.99
CA ILE A 67 -8.09 -17.42 -4.83
C ILE A 67 -9.24 -16.70 -4.13
N ASP A 68 -10.11 -16.03 -4.87
CA ASP A 68 -11.26 -15.31 -4.29
C ASP A 68 -12.16 -16.29 -3.51
N ARG A 69 -12.45 -17.48 -4.05
CA ARG A 69 -13.18 -18.56 -3.33
C ARG A 69 -12.48 -19.04 -2.06
N ILE A 70 -11.14 -19.13 -2.07
CA ILE A 70 -10.37 -19.48 -0.88
C ILE A 70 -10.53 -18.40 0.21
N LEU A 71 -10.50 -17.13 -0.19
CA LEU A 71 -10.58 -15.99 0.72
C LEU A 71 -11.98 -15.79 1.31
N GLU A 72 -13.04 -16.03 0.54
CA GLU A 72 -14.44 -15.98 1.03
C GLU A 72 -14.67 -16.93 2.21
N GLY A 73 -14.01 -18.09 2.22
CA GLY A 73 -14.10 -19.07 3.29
C GLY A 73 -13.23 -18.77 4.51
N PHE A 74 -12.46 -17.69 4.52
CA PHE A 74 -11.50 -17.40 5.60
C PHE A 74 -11.79 -16.06 6.26
N ILE A 75 -12.30 -16.10 7.49
CA ILE A 75 -12.46 -14.92 8.34
C ILE A 75 -11.11 -14.68 9.05
N PRO A 76 -10.43 -13.55 8.81
CA PRO A 76 -9.21 -13.21 9.53
C PRO A 76 -9.49 -13.14 11.04
N SER A 77 -8.69 -13.86 11.83
CA SER A 77 -8.79 -13.84 13.29
C SER A 77 -7.80 -12.83 13.88
N GLY A 78 -8.27 -12.02 14.83
CA GLY A 78 -7.47 -11.05 15.58
C GLY A 78 -7.48 -9.64 14.99
N ASP A 79 -7.19 -8.66 15.85
CA ASP A 79 -7.08 -7.25 15.47
C ASP A 79 -5.65 -6.98 14.95
N ARG A 80 -5.53 -6.46 13.70
CA ARG A 80 -4.22 -6.02 13.17
C ARG A 80 -3.73 -4.72 13.78
N TYR A 81 -4.67 -3.85 14.14
CA TYR A 81 -4.43 -2.59 14.78
C TYR A 81 -5.32 -2.52 16.02
N PRO A 82 -4.84 -1.98 17.14
CA PRO A 82 -5.74 -1.55 18.20
C PRO A 82 -6.79 -0.63 17.60
N LYS A 83 -7.99 -0.59 18.18
CA LYS A 83 -9.00 0.41 17.81
C LYS A 83 -8.42 1.79 18.16
N VAL A 84 -7.72 2.41 17.22
CA VAL A 84 -7.21 3.78 17.36
C VAL A 84 -8.43 4.65 17.62
N THR A 85 -8.53 5.18 18.82
CA THR A 85 -9.53 6.19 19.15
C THR A 85 -8.96 7.52 18.71
N THR A 86 -9.77 8.35 18.05
CA THR A 86 -9.39 9.64 17.48
C THR A 86 -8.82 10.62 18.52
N GLN A 87 -8.88 10.28 19.81
CA GLN A 87 -8.46 11.09 20.95
C GLN A 87 -6.94 11.23 21.12
N ASP A 88 -6.12 10.39 20.48
CA ASP A 88 -4.65 10.48 20.59
C ASP A 88 -4.03 11.55 19.67
N TRP A 89 -4.77 12.03 18.66
CA TRP A 89 -4.24 12.96 17.65
C TRP A 89 -4.38 14.45 18.00
N GLU A 90 -5.17 14.80 19.01
CA GLU A 90 -5.29 16.20 19.51
C GLU A 90 -4.09 16.63 20.37
N GLN A 91 -3.29 15.68 20.88
CA GLN A 91 -2.12 15.98 21.72
C GLN A 91 -0.83 16.20 20.93
N LEU A 92 -0.80 15.88 19.63
CA LEU A 92 0.38 16.01 18.75
C LEU A 92 0.22 17.10 17.68
N SER A 93 -0.85 17.89 17.72
CA SER A 93 -0.99 19.07 16.88
C SER A 93 -0.03 20.17 17.33
N ILE A 94 1.14 20.22 16.69
CA ILE A 94 2.05 21.36 16.77
C ILE A 94 1.39 22.51 16.00
N GLU A 95 1.16 23.65 16.66
CA GLU A 95 0.81 24.89 15.97
C GLU A 95 1.97 25.26 15.03
N LEU A 96 1.74 25.19 13.72
CA LEU A 96 2.69 25.70 12.74
C LEU A 96 2.74 27.23 12.88
N GLN A 97 3.76 27.77 13.57
CA GLN A 97 4.05 29.19 13.46
C GLN A 97 4.53 29.47 12.03
N VAL A 98 3.70 30.17 11.26
CA VAL A 98 4.05 30.65 9.93
C VAL A 98 5.20 31.65 10.05
N ILE A 99 6.39 31.22 9.64
CA ILE A 99 7.55 32.11 9.50
C ILE A 99 7.25 33.09 8.37
N HIS A 100 7.04 34.36 8.72
CA HIS A 100 6.92 35.43 7.73
C HIS A 100 8.31 35.76 7.18
N VAL A 101 8.64 35.26 5.99
CA VAL A 101 9.83 35.68 5.26
C VAL A 101 9.53 36.99 4.53
N ARG A 102 10.11 38.12 4.98
CA ARG A 102 10.09 39.38 4.21
C ARG A 102 11.25 39.37 3.21
N ILE A 103 10.94 39.20 1.92
CA ILE A 103 11.87 39.50 0.84
C ILE A 103 11.74 41.00 0.54
N ARG A 104 12.83 41.77 0.71
CA ARG A 104 12.89 43.13 0.16
C ARG A 104 13.36 43.05 -1.29
N VAL A 105 12.47 43.28 -2.23
CA VAL A 105 12.80 43.59 -3.62
C VAL A 105 12.84 45.10 -3.76
N GLN A 106 14.01 45.69 -4.06
CA GLN A 106 14.08 47.08 -4.48
C GLN A 106 13.85 47.16 -5.99
N ALA A 107 12.60 47.42 -6.39
CA ALA A 107 12.21 48.29 -7.52
C ALA A 107 10.70 48.20 -7.71
N SER A 108 10.01 49.33 -7.54
CA SER A 108 8.62 49.66 -7.94
C SER A 108 7.53 48.62 -7.59
N GLU A 109 6.80 48.92 -6.51
CA GLU A 109 5.75 48.09 -5.87
C GLU A 109 4.72 47.48 -6.83
N VAL A 110 4.59 46.15 -6.76
CA VAL A 110 3.33 45.42 -7.01
C VAL A 110 3.11 44.51 -5.80
N THR A 111 2.02 44.72 -5.07
CA THR A 111 1.62 43.87 -3.94
C THR A 111 0.54 42.91 -4.40
N VAL A 112 0.84 41.61 -4.47
CA VAL A 112 -0.18 40.55 -4.59
C VAL A 112 -0.18 39.80 -3.27
N SER A 113 -1.27 39.93 -2.52
CA SER A 113 -1.56 39.12 -1.34
C SER A 113 -2.52 38.01 -1.74
N GLU A 114 -2.05 36.75 -1.81
CA GLU A 114 -2.95 35.62 -1.94
C GLU A 114 -2.82 34.70 -0.73
N LYS A 115 -3.98 34.44 -0.11
CA LYS A 115 -4.15 33.69 1.13
C LYS A 115 -4.36 32.23 0.76
N ILE A 116 -3.30 31.44 0.67
CA ILE A 116 -3.44 30.01 0.39
C ILE A 116 -3.90 29.32 1.67
N THR A 117 -5.20 29.12 1.80
CA THR A 117 -5.82 28.40 2.91
C THR A 117 -5.93 26.93 2.50
N GLY A 118 -4.83 26.19 2.63
CA GLY A 118 -4.76 24.77 2.31
C GLY A 118 -4.44 23.94 3.55
N LYS A 119 -5.29 22.97 3.88
CA LYS A 119 -5.02 22.00 4.95
C LYS A 119 -3.97 21.01 4.43
N LEU A 120 -2.72 21.13 4.88
CA LEU A 120 -1.70 20.11 4.61
C LEU A 120 -2.03 18.86 5.43
N VAL A 121 -2.45 17.79 4.75
CA VAL A 121 -2.60 16.46 5.34
C VAL A 121 -1.32 15.69 5.01
N PHE A 122 -0.47 15.49 6.01
CA PHE A 122 0.69 14.60 5.88
C PHE A 122 0.21 13.15 6.08
N PHE A 123 0.40 12.32 5.07
CA PHE A 123 0.27 10.86 5.20
C PHE A 123 1.66 10.31 5.53
N ALA A 124 1.81 9.76 6.74
CA ALA A 124 2.97 8.98 7.15
C ALA A 124 2.59 7.49 7.20
#